data_AF-A0A519MYK7-F1
#
_entry.id   AF-A0A519MYK7-F1
#
_cell.length_a   1.000
_cell.length_b   1.000
_cell.length_c   1.000
_cell.angle_alpha   90.00
_cell.angle_beta   90.00
_cell.angle_gamma   90.00
#
_symmetry.space_group_name_H-M   'P 1'
#
loop_
_entity.id
_entity.type
_entity.pdbx_description
1 polymer ?
#
loop_
_entity_poly.entity_id
_entity_poly.type
_entity_poly.pdbx_seq_one_letter_code
_entity_poly.pdbx_strand_id
1 'polypeptide(L)' 'MADSKTKTGKPDRNKVNGSENYEIQYFKDKLGVSGQAVAGAIRATGSNDRKVLTDYLKNKKK' A
#
# COMPACT_ATOMS: atom_id res chain seq x y z
N MET A 1 8.55 15.87 -40.81
CA MET A 1 8.73 16.11 -39.36
C MET A 1 7.78 15.17 -38.63
N ALA A 2 8.32 14.23 -37.86
CA ALA A 2 7.54 13.20 -37.17
C ALA A 2 7.37 13.60 -35.70
N ASP A 3 6.16 14.00 -35.33
CA ASP A 3 5.80 14.33 -33.95
C ASP A 3 5.99 13.11 -33.04
N SER A 4 6.88 13.27 -32.05
CA SER A 4 7.07 12.32 -30.94
C SER A 4 5.85 12.33 -30.03
N LYS A 5 4.84 11.53 -30.40
CA LYS A 5 3.69 11.16 -29.58
C LYS A 5 3.99 9.75 -29.09
N THR A 6 4.64 9.56 -27.95
CA THR A 6 3.97 9.43 -26.65
C THR A 6 5.00 9.40 -25.52
N LYS A 7 5.29 10.55 -24.91
CA LYS A 7 5.80 10.60 -23.54
C LYS A 7 4.65 10.24 -22.58
N THR A 8 4.25 8.97 -22.53
CA THR A 8 3.35 8.48 -21.47
C THR A 8 4.21 8.00 -20.32
N GLY A 9 4.41 8.88 -19.35
CA GLY A 9 5.13 8.58 -18.12
C GLY A 9 4.54 7.38 -17.38
N LYS A 10 5.45 6.53 -16.89
CA LYS A 10 5.28 5.54 -15.82
C LYS A 10 4.03 4.65 -15.87
N PRO A 11 4.12 3.43 -16.43
CA PRO A 11 3.26 2.35 -15.99
C PRO A 11 3.73 1.83 -14.61
N ASP A 12 3.80 2.71 -13.59
CA ASP A 12 3.84 2.33 -12.18
C ASP A 12 2.44 1.94 -11.67
N ARG A 13 1.53 1.54 -12.57
CA ARG A 13 0.18 1.08 -12.25
C ARG A 13 0.04 -0.44 -12.23
N ASN A 14 1.09 -1.20 -12.59
CA ASN A 14 0.97 -2.64 -12.85
C ASN A 14 1.58 -3.57 -11.79
N LYS A 15 1.89 -3.07 -10.59
CA LYS A 15 2.21 -3.93 -9.45
C LYS A 15 1.26 -3.69 -8.28
N VAL A 16 -0.04 -3.70 -8.56
CA VAL A 16 -1.02 -4.19 -7.57
C VAL A 16 -0.86 -5.71 -7.56
N ASN A 17 0.23 -6.19 -6.98
CA ASN A 17 0.49 -7.61 -6.83
C ASN A 17 -0.50 -8.10 -5.77
N GLY A 18 -1.36 -9.07 -6.10
CA GLY A 18 -2.49 -9.53 -5.27
C GLY A 18 -2.19 -9.95 -3.83
N SER A 19 -0.93 -9.88 -3.39
CA SER A 19 -0.49 -9.95 -1.99
C SER A 19 -1.09 -8.84 -1.11
N GLU A 20 -1.36 -7.64 -1.65
CA GLU A 20 -1.84 -6.50 -0.84
C GLU A 20 -3.25 -6.71 -0.26
N ASN A 21 -4.15 -7.39 -0.99
CA ASN A 21 -5.53 -7.58 -0.54
C ASN A 21 -5.64 -8.49 0.70
N TYR A 22 -4.82 -9.55 0.77
CA TYR A 22 -4.82 -10.47 1.90
C TYR A 22 -4.29 -9.80 3.17
N GLU A 23 -3.31 -8.92 3.06
CA GLU A 23 -2.76 -8.22 4.22
C GLU A 23 -3.72 -7.17 4.76
N ILE A 24 -4.39 -6.43 3.87
CA ILE A 24 -5.44 -5.49 4.27
C ILE A 24 -6.54 -6.19 5.07
N GLN A 25 -6.95 -7.39 4.65
CA GLN A 25 -7.97 -8.15 5.36
C GLN A 25 -7.49 -8.63 6.74
N TYR A 26 -6.25 -9.16 6.81
CA TYR A 26 -5.64 -9.52 8.10
C TYR A 26 -5.65 -8.36 9.09
N PHE A 27 -5.26 -7.16 8.66
CA PHE A 27 -5.22 -5.99 9.54
C PHE A 27 -6.61 -5.49 9.94
N LYS A 28 -7.59 -5.56 9.04
CA LYS A 28 -9.00 -5.29 9.37
C LYS A 28 -9.47 -6.20 10.50
N ASP A 29 -9.22 -7.50 10.39
CA ASP A 29 -9.69 -8.48 11.36
C ASP A 29 -8.90 -8.44 12.68
N LYS A 30 -7.57 -8.27 12.63
CA LYS A 30 -6.70 -8.26 13.84
C LYS A 30 -6.69 -6.95 14.61
N LEU A 31 -6.70 -5.81 13.92
CA LEU A 31 -6.49 -4.49 14.52
C LEU A 31 -7.73 -3.58 14.43
N GLY A 32 -8.76 -4.00 13.67
CA GLY A 32 -9.97 -3.21 13.45
C GLY A 32 -9.68 -1.93 12.66
N VAL A 33 -8.68 -1.94 11.77
CA VAL A 33 -8.28 -0.75 11.00
C VAL A 33 -8.90 -0.76 9.59
N SER A 34 -9.13 0.42 9.02
CA SER A 34 -9.64 0.52 7.65
C SER A 34 -8.56 0.16 6.62
N GLY A 35 -8.97 -0.26 5.41
CA GLY A 35 -8.02 -0.54 4.33
C GLY A 35 -7.21 0.70 3.91
N GLN A 36 -7.78 1.90 4.08
CA GLN A 36 -7.07 3.16 3.87
C GLN A 36 -5.95 3.37 4.89
N ALA A 37 -6.16 3.00 6.16
CA ALA A 37 -5.13 3.08 7.18
C ALA A 37 -3.95 2.13 6.86
N VAL A 38 -4.24 0.92 6.40
CA VAL A 38 -3.22 -0.05 5.96
C VAL A 38 -2.45 0.46 4.75
N ALA A 39 -3.15 0.96 3.72
CA ALA A 39 -2.51 1.54 2.54
C ALA A 39 -1.65 2.78 2.90
N GLY A 40 -2.10 3.60 3.85
CA GLY A 40 -1.34 4.70 4.39
C GLY A 40 -0.09 4.24 5.15
N ALA A 41 -0.18 3.14 5.90
CA ALA A 41 0.95 2.55 6.60
C ALA A 41 1.98 1.97 5.62
N ILE A 42 1.56 1.29 4.56
CA ILE A 42 2.44 0.80 3.49
C ILE A 42 3.21 1.95 2.86
N ARG A 43 2.52 3.05 2.52
CA ARG A 43 3.17 4.23 1.94
C ARG A 43 4.12 4.93 2.91
N ALA A 44 3.76 5.01 4.19
CA ALA A 44 4.57 5.68 5.21
C ALA A 44 5.83 4.88 5.57
N THR A 45 5.72 3.55 5.62
CA THR A 45 6.81 2.65 5.97
C THR A 45 7.63 2.19 4.76
N GLY A 46 7.09 2.37 3.55
CA GLY A 46 7.67 1.85 2.31
C GLY A 46 7.78 0.32 2.27
N SER A 47 7.15 -0.37 3.22
CA SER A 47 7.32 -1.80 3.47
C SER A 47 5.95 -2.47 3.57
N ASN A 48 5.84 -3.65 2.97
CA ASN A 48 4.68 -4.53 3.14
C ASN A 48 4.89 -5.54 4.28
N ASP A 49 5.94 -5.37 5.08
CA ASP A 49 6.22 -6.27 6.19
C ASP A 49 5.14 -6.19 7.26
N ARG A 50 4.47 -7.32 7.49
CA ARG A 50 3.33 -7.40 8.39
C ARG A 50 3.65 -6.92 9.81
N LYS A 51 4.86 -7.19 10.30
CA LYS A 51 5.34 -6.71 11.61
C LYS A 51 5.48 -5.19 11.65
N VAL A 52 6.09 -4.61 10.62
CA VAL A 52 6.32 -3.16 10.49
C VAL A 52 4.98 -2.43 10.41
N LEU A 53 4.06 -2.91 9.58
CA LEU A 53 2.71 -2.36 9.47
C LEU A 53 1.93 -2.50 10.78
N THR A 54 2.02 -3.64 11.47
CA THR A 54 1.38 -3.83 12.77
C THR A 54 1.86 -2.80 13.79
N ASP A 55 3.17 -2.60 13.88
CA ASP A 55 3.78 -1.69 14.83
C ASP A 55 3.41 -0.23 14.53
N TYR A 56 3.49 0.17 13.26
CA TYR A 56 3.08 1.48 12.79
C TYR A 56 1.59 1.77 13.08
N LEU A 57 0.71 0.82 12.77
CA LEU A 57 -0.74 0.94 12.99
C LEU A 57 -1.11 0.97 14.47
N LYS A 58 -0.38 0.23 15.32
CA LYS A 58 -0.57 0.27 16.79
C LYS A 58 -0.12 1.60 17.39
N ASN A 59 1.03 2.12 16.97
CA ASN A 59 1.56 3.38 17.46
C ASN A 59 0.67 4.57 17.05
N LYS A 60 0.05 4.53 15.87
CA LYS A 60 -0.84 5.60 15.39
C LYS A 60 -2.21 5.66 16.09
N LYS A 61 -2.60 4.61 16.82
CA LYS A 61 -3.88 4.53 17.54
C LYS A 61 -3.81 5.13 18.95
N LYS A 62 -2.62 5.54 19.39
CA LYS A 62 -2.33 6.13 20.70
C LYS A 62 -2.38 7.65 20.60
#